data_AF-A0A379B4M3-F1
#
_entry.id   AF-A0A379B4M3-F1
#
_cell.length_a   1.000
_cell.length_b   1.000
_cell.length_c   1.000
_cell.angle_alpha   90.00
_cell.angle_beta   90.00
_cell.angle_gamma   90.00
#
_symmetry.space_group_name_H-M   'P 1'
#
loop_
_entity.id
_entity.type
_entity.pdbx_description
1 polymer ?
#
loop_
_entity_poly.entity_id
_entity_poly.type
_entity_poly.pdbx_seq_one_letter_code
_entity_poly.pdbx_strand_id
1 'polypeptide(L)'
;MITISNEQNFLEFISSLTNNKDIDLNQKDFKLPDIKFEGYPSLFFNVKGKTYSSTLTTPLLNALTGVTDEIQRAYCLLKYKTSNLQRLTTEDKEELDIIFKIKDGSSEGESDTARIANGAFGVIKEGLKGMNGWQRLAILIVFITAIGGLGWKWLDNQKENEETNAALLSKAIEALDNSNKQALSLLKENGKPE
;
A
#
# COMPACT_ATOMS: atom_id res chain seq x y z
N MET A 1 7.73 -2.47 -20.66
CA MET A 1 6.83 -2.43 -19.50
C MET A 1 6.98 -3.74 -18.75
N ILE A 2 7.34 -3.68 -17.47
CA ILE A 2 7.61 -4.83 -16.60
C ILE A 2 6.33 -5.19 -15.85
N THR A 3 5.90 -6.45 -15.87
CA THR A 3 4.72 -6.88 -15.12
C THR A 3 5.14 -7.42 -13.75
N ILE A 4 4.46 -6.95 -12.70
CA ILE A 4 4.65 -7.40 -11.32
C ILE A 4 3.36 -8.08 -10.86
N SER A 5 3.40 -9.40 -10.74
CA SER A 5 2.22 -10.21 -10.36
C SER A 5 2.34 -10.93 -9.03
N ASN A 6 3.48 -10.78 -8.34
CA ASN A 6 3.74 -11.37 -7.03
C ASN A 6 4.91 -10.68 -6.33
N GLU A 7 5.13 -11.01 -5.06
CA GLU A 7 6.22 -10.48 -4.23
C GLU A 7 7.60 -10.76 -4.84
N GLN A 8 7.83 -11.95 -5.39
CA GLN A 8 9.12 -12.33 -5.97
C GLN A 8 9.49 -11.42 -7.15
N ASN A 9 8.56 -11.17 -8.08
CA ASN A 9 8.80 -10.25 -9.20
C ASN A 9 9.02 -8.81 -8.72
N PHE A 10 8.36 -8.40 -7.63
CA PHE A 10 8.59 -7.09 -7.02
C PHE A 10 10.00 -6.98 -6.42
N LEU A 11 10.45 -7.98 -5.67
CA LEU A 11 11.80 -8.02 -5.09
C LEU A 11 12.89 -8.11 -6.15
N GLU A 12 12.66 -8.87 -7.23
CA GLU A 12 13.54 -8.93 -8.40
C GLU A 12 13.64 -7.56 -9.09
N PHE A 13 12.52 -6.87 -9.25
CA PHE A 13 12.50 -5.51 -9.78
C PHE A 13 13.33 -4.54 -8.93
N ILE A 14 13.12 -4.51 -7.61
CA ILE A 14 13.91 -3.66 -6.71
C ILE A 14 15.39 -4.03 -6.78
N SER A 15 15.72 -5.33 -6.71
CA SER A 15 17.10 -5.82 -6.78
C SER A 15 17.78 -5.45 -8.10
N SER A 16 17.04 -5.47 -9.21
CA SER A 16 17.54 -5.06 -10.52
C SER A 16 17.90 -3.58 -10.57
N LEU A 17 17.23 -2.74 -9.78
CA LEU A 17 17.53 -1.31 -9.70
C LEU A 17 18.66 -0.99 -8.72
N THR A 18 18.76 -1.72 -7.61
CA THR A 18 19.78 -1.46 -6.57
C THR A 18 21.13 -2.09 -6.86
N ASN A 19 21.16 -3.24 -7.55
CA ASN A 19 22.40 -4.00 -7.80
C ASN A 19 23.02 -3.72 -9.17
N ASN A 20 22.30 -3.00 -10.03
CA ASN A 20 22.80 -2.62 -11.34
C ASN A 20 23.71 -1.40 -11.23
N LYS A 21 25.00 -1.60 -11.51
CA LYS A 21 26.04 -0.56 -11.44
C LYS A 21 25.87 0.54 -12.49
N ASP A 22 25.08 0.30 -13.53
CA ASP A 22 24.80 1.26 -14.60
C ASP A 22 23.63 2.19 -14.25
N ILE A 23 22.97 1.98 -13.10
CA ILE A 23 21.84 2.78 -12.62
C ILE A 23 22.31 3.68 -11.48
N ASP A 24 22.41 4.99 -11.74
CA ASP A 24 22.67 5.97 -10.68
C ASP A 24 21.36 6.43 -10.02
N LEU A 25 20.99 5.77 -8.93
CA LEU A 25 19.84 6.13 -8.11
C LEU A 25 20.02 7.45 -7.34
N ASN A 26 21.22 8.05 -7.31
CA ASN A 26 21.43 9.37 -6.73
C ASN A 26 21.11 10.50 -7.71
N GLN A 27 20.92 10.19 -9.00
CA GLN A 27 20.58 11.17 -10.01
C GLN A 27 19.26 11.88 -9.65
N LYS A 28 19.28 13.22 -9.65
CA LYS A 28 18.06 14.03 -9.57
C LYS A 28 17.15 13.71 -10.77
N ASP A 29 15.85 13.62 -10.51
CA ASP A 29 14.82 13.30 -11.50
C ASP A 29 14.95 11.90 -12.16
N PHE A 30 15.59 10.95 -11.47
CA PHE A 30 15.64 9.55 -11.88
C PHE A 30 14.24 9.00 -12.20
N LYS A 31 14.02 8.51 -13.42
CA LYS A 31 12.74 7.95 -13.84
C LYS A 31 12.70 6.46 -13.55
N LEU A 32 11.70 6.04 -12.76
CA LEU A 32 11.42 4.63 -12.57
C LEU A 32 11.03 4.00 -13.92
N PRO A 33 11.51 2.78 -14.23
CA PRO A 33 11.05 2.04 -15.40
C PRO A 33 9.55 1.78 -15.35
N ASP A 34 8.91 1.69 -16.52
CA ASP A 34 7.48 1.41 -16.61
C ASP A 34 7.15 0.02 -16.08
N ILE A 35 6.41 -0.02 -14.96
CA ILE A 35 5.87 -1.25 -14.39
C ILE A 35 4.34 -1.26 -14.44
N LYS A 36 3.77 -2.47 -14.42
CA LYS A 36 2.34 -2.72 -14.28
C LYS A 36 2.11 -3.80 -13.23
N PHE A 37 1.26 -3.52 -12.28
CA PHE A 37 0.80 -4.45 -11.26
C PHE A 37 -0.39 -5.27 -11.77
N GLU A 38 -0.37 -6.60 -11.59
CA GLU A 38 -1.45 -7.50 -12.02
C GLU A 38 -1.72 -8.56 -10.94
N GLY A 39 -2.87 -8.52 -10.27
CA GLY A 39 -3.21 -9.45 -9.18
C GLY A 39 -2.33 -9.33 -7.93
N TYR A 40 -1.44 -8.34 -7.89
CA TYR A 40 -0.54 -8.04 -6.78
C TYR A 40 -0.34 -6.52 -6.71
N PRO A 41 -0.16 -5.93 -5.52
CA PRO A 41 -0.39 -6.51 -4.21
C PRO A 41 -1.86 -6.94 -4.04
N SER A 42 -2.10 -7.90 -3.15
CA SER A 42 -3.42 -8.40 -2.79
C SER A 42 -3.60 -8.30 -1.28
N LEU A 43 -4.75 -7.83 -0.82
CA LEU A 43 -5.09 -7.83 0.59
C LEU A 43 -5.98 -9.03 0.91
N PHE A 44 -5.47 -9.92 1.77
CA PHE A 44 -6.17 -11.11 2.23
C PHE A 44 -6.36 -11.03 3.75
N PHE A 45 -7.56 -11.30 4.23
CA PHE A 45 -7.82 -11.46 5.66
C PHE A 45 -8.78 -12.63 5.90
N ASN A 46 -8.64 -13.29 7.05
CA ASN A 46 -9.53 -14.37 7.44
C ASN A 46 -10.00 -14.13 8.87
N VAL A 47 -11.21 -13.58 9.07
CA VAL A 47 -11.75 -13.39 10.43
C VAL A 47 -12.40 -14.68 10.92
N LYS A 48 -11.92 -15.20 12.06
CA LYS A 48 -12.48 -16.38 12.71
C LYS A 48 -13.24 -15.97 13.98
N GLY A 49 -14.42 -16.55 14.17
CA GLY A 49 -15.25 -16.36 15.37
C GLY A 49 -16.72 -16.58 15.08
N LYS A 50 -17.48 -17.08 16.08
CA LYS A 50 -18.91 -17.43 15.90
C LYS A 50 -19.75 -16.25 15.38
N THR A 51 -19.44 -15.03 15.80
CA THR A 51 -20.15 -13.80 15.40
C THR A 51 -19.79 -13.29 14.00
N TYR A 52 -18.71 -13.81 13.39
CA TYR A 52 -18.21 -13.33 12.11
C TYR A 52 -18.56 -14.28 10.95
N SER A 53 -19.01 -15.51 11.22
CA SER A 53 -19.40 -16.50 10.21
C SER A 53 -20.42 -15.90 9.21
N SER A 54 -19.97 -15.71 7.97
CA SER A 54 -20.72 -15.02 6.90
C SER A 54 -21.35 -13.67 7.29
N THR A 55 -20.74 -12.96 8.26
CA THR A 55 -21.29 -11.72 8.83
C THR A 55 -20.25 -10.61 8.84
N LEU A 56 -20.61 -9.45 8.30
CA LEU A 56 -19.82 -8.22 8.38
C LEU A 56 -20.25 -7.42 9.61
N THR A 57 -19.55 -7.57 10.73
CA THR A 57 -19.87 -6.84 11.96
C THR A 57 -19.40 -5.38 11.88
N THR A 58 -20.03 -4.47 12.64
CA THR A 58 -19.62 -3.06 12.70
C THR A 58 -18.13 -2.88 13.06
N PRO A 59 -17.55 -3.61 14.03
CA PRO A 59 -16.12 -3.51 14.30
C PRO A 59 -15.23 -3.91 13.11
N LEU A 60 -15.60 -4.96 12.37
CA LEU A 60 -14.85 -5.38 11.18
C LEU A 60 -14.97 -4.34 10.06
N LEU A 61 -16.17 -3.83 9.81
CA LEU A 61 -16.40 -2.77 8.83
C LEU A 61 -15.58 -1.52 9.17
N ASN A 62 -15.53 -1.11 10.44
CA ASN A 62 -14.73 0.03 10.89
C ASN A 62 -13.23 -0.21 10.67
N ALA A 63 -12.74 -1.41 10.95
CA ALA A 63 -11.34 -1.76 10.70
C ALA A 63 -10.99 -1.72 9.20
N LEU A 64 -11.85 -2.27 8.34
CA LEU A 64 -11.66 -2.22 6.87
C LEU A 64 -11.73 -0.79 6.32
N THR A 65 -12.63 0.03 6.88
CA THR A 65 -12.70 1.47 6.56
C THR A 65 -11.40 2.18 6.96
N GLY A 66 -10.87 1.88 8.15
CA GLY A 66 -9.60 2.43 8.63
C GLY A 66 -8.41 2.09 7.72
N VAL A 67 -8.35 0.87 7.18
CA VAL A 67 -7.33 0.48 6.19
C VAL A 67 -7.45 1.32 4.92
N THR A 68 -8.68 1.46 4.41
CA THR A 68 -8.97 2.24 3.19
C THR A 68 -8.57 3.70 3.35
N ASP A 69 -8.97 4.32 4.47
CA ASP A 69 -8.63 5.70 4.84
C ASP A 69 -7.11 5.93 4.89
N GLU A 70 -6.36 4.96 5.41
CA GLU A 70 -4.93 5.10 5.59
C GLU A 70 -4.15 4.93 4.28
N ILE A 71 -4.61 4.04 3.40
CA ILE A 71 -4.12 3.95 2.01
C ILE A 71 -4.42 5.26 1.26
N GLN A 72 -5.60 5.82 1.46
CA GLN A 72 -5.99 7.11 0.88
C GLN A 72 -5.13 8.26 1.42
N ARG A 73 -4.79 8.26 2.72
CA ARG A 73 -3.87 9.24 3.31
C ARG A 73 -2.46 9.13 2.73
N ALA A 74 -1.98 7.90 2.53
CA ALA A 74 -0.70 7.64 1.87
C ALA A 74 -0.70 8.21 0.45
N TYR A 75 -1.74 7.94 -0.34
CA TYR A 75 -1.86 8.49 -1.69
C TYR A 75 -1.93 10.03 -1.70
N CYS A 76 -2.74 10.62 -0.82
CA CYS A 76 -2.83 12.06 -0.64
C CYS A 76 -1.47 12.68 -0.32
N LEU A 77 -0.69 12.01 0.53
CA LEU A 77 0.64 12.45 0.89
C LEU A 77 1.58 12.47 -0.32
N LEU A 78 1.52 11.42 -1.15
CA LEU A 78 2.36 11.31 -2.35
C LEU A 78 1.96 12.32 -3.42
N LYS A 79 0.67 12.46 -3.71
CA LYS A 79 0.15 13.30 -4.79
C LYS A 79 0.04 14.78 -4.41
N TYR A 80 -0.47 15.05 -3.21
CA TYR A 80 -0.84 16.40 -2.75
C TYR A 80 0.05 16.94 -1.62
N LYS A 81 1.07 16.19 -1.18
CA LYS A 81 1.99 16.58 -0.09
C LYS A 81 1.28 16.89 1.23
N THR A 82 0.12 16.27 1.46
CA THR A 82 -0.69 16.42 2.67
C THR A 82 -1.46 15.13 2.92
N SER A 83 -1.77 14.78 4.17
CA SER A 83 -2.65 13.66 4.50
C SER A 83 -4.14 14.04 4.55
N ASN A 84 -4.50 15.27 4.14
CA ASN A 84 -5.89 15.71 4.15
C ASN A 84 -6.70 15.05 3.03
N LEU A 85 -7.52 14.06 3.39
CA LEU A 85 -8.41 13.32 2.48
C LEU A 85 -9.41 14.20 1.70
N GLN A 86 -9.70 15.41 2.18
CA GLN A 86 -10.55 16.37 1.43
C GLN A 86 -9.92 16.85 0.12
N ARG A 87 -8.62 16.57 -0.09
CA ARG A 87 -7.93 16.86 -1.35
C ARG A 87 -8.18 15.81 -2.43
N LEU A 88 -8.69 14.63 -2.09
CA LEU A 88 -8.99 13.59 -3.08
C LEU A 88 -10.12 14.04 -4.00
N THR A 89 -9.88 13.97 -5.30
CA THR A 89 -10.93 14.14 -6.31
C THR A 89 -11.86 12.93 -6.32
N THR A 90 -12.97 13.02 -7.05
CA THR A 90 -13.85 11.86 -7.28
C THR A 90 -13.09 10.74 -7.97
N GLU A 91 -12.28 11.05 -8.99
CA GLU A 91 -11.47 10.05 -9.69
C GLU A 91 -10.45 9.39 -8.75
N ASP A 92 -9.78 10.15 -7.87
CA ASP A 92 -8.87 9.56 -6.89
C ASP A 92 -9.59 8.56 -5.98
N LYS A 93 -10.79 8.90 -5.51
CA LYS A 93 -11.58 8.01 -4.64
C LYS A 93 -12.00 6.75 -5.37
N GLU A 94 -12.38 6.86 -6.64
CA GLU A 94 -12.71 5.71 -7.47
C GLU A 94 -11.49 4.82 -7.73
N GLU A 95 -10.29 5.38 -7.94
CA GLU A 95 -9.06 4.61 -8.12
C GLU A 95 -8.64 3.86 -6.85
N LEU A 96 -8.84 4.50 -5.68
CA LEU A 96 -8.43 4.02 -4.36
C LEU A 96 -9.48 3.15 -3.66
N ASP A 97 -10.62 2.90 -4.30
CA ASP A 97 -11.68 2.08 -3.72
C ASP A 97 -11.26 0.60 -3.65
N ILE A 98 -11.43 -0.01 -2.48
CA ILE A 98 -11.04 -1.39 -2.16
C ILE A 98 -12.29 -2.26 -2.11
N ILE A 99 -12.39 -3.23 -3.03
CA ILE A 99 -13.54 -4.12 -3.13
C ILE A 99 -13.24 -5.42 -2.37
N PHE A 100 -13.81 -5.55 -1.17
CA PHE A 100 -13.70 -6.76 -0.37
C PHE A 100 -14.72 -7.82 -0.80
N LYS A 101 -14.25 -9.02 -1.16
CA LYS A 101 -15.11 -10.18 -1.42
C LYS A 101 -15.13 -11.12 -0.23
N ILE A 102 -16.30 -11.36 0.37
CA ILE A 102 -16.47 -12.31 1.48
C ILE A 102 -16.88 -13.68 0.91
N LYS A 103 -16.19 -14.75 1.30
CA LYS A 103 -16.51 -16.14 0.90
C LYS A 103 -17.50 -16.79 1.89
N ASP A 104 -18.46 -17.57 1.40
CA ASP A 104 -19.47 -18.24 2.24
C ASP A 104 -18.85 -19.27 3.20
N GLY A 105 -19.24 -19.22 4.48
CA GLY A 105 -18.87 -20.21 5.50
C GLY A 105 -17.70 -19.80 6.42
N SER A 106 -17.01 -18.70 6.12
CA SER A 106 -16.01 -18.04 6.99
C SER A 106 -16.04 -16.54 6.72
N SER A 107 -15.34 -15.72 7.51
CA SER A 107 -15.16 -14.29 7.19
C SER A 107 -13.86 -14.09 6.40
N GLU A 108 -13.63 -14.96 5.42
CA GLU A 108 -12.51 -14.83 4.51
C GLU A 108 -12.82 -13.75 3.49
N GLY A 109 -11.97 -12.72 3.50
CA GLY A 109 -12.02 -11.56 2.63
C GLY A 109 -10.79 -11.49 1.74
N GLU A 110 -11.00 -11.23 0.45
CA GLU A 110 -9.92 -11.03 -0.52
C GLU A 110 -10.22 -9.79 -1.38
N SER A 111 -9.19 -8.98 -1.64
CA SER A 111 -9.26 -7.84 -2.55
C SER A 111 -8.09 -7.82 -3.52
N ASP A 112 -8.40 -7.65 -4.80
CA ASP A 112 -7.41 -7.31 -5.83
C ASP A 112 -7.16 -5.79 -5.78
N THR A 113 -5.95 -5.43 -5.38
CA THR A 113 -5.54 -4.03 -5.20
C THR A 113 -4.56 -3.56 -6.28
N ALA A 114 -4.42 -4.31 -7.38
CA ALA A 114 -3.56 -3.95 -8.50
C ALA A 114 -3.94 -2.59 -9.11
N ARG A 115 -5.23 -2.23 -9.15
CA ARG A 115 -5.68 -0.91 -9.62
C ARG A 115 -5.08 0.23 -8.78
N ILE A 116 -5.13 0.08 -7.45
CA ILE A 116 -4.58 1.05 -6.49
C ILE A 116 -3.06 1.16 -6.65
N ALA A 117 -2.38 0.02 -6.79
CA ALA A 117 -0.93 -0.01 -6.98
C ALA A 117 -0.50 0.64 -8.31
N ASN A 118 -1.24 0.41 -9.40
CA ASN A 118 -0.98 1.06 -10.69
C ASN A 118 -1.21 2.58 -10.62
N GLY A 119 -2.30 3.04 -10.00
CA GLY A 119 -2.59 4.46 -9.82
C GLY A 119 -1.50 5.18 -9.02
N ALA A 120 -1.09 4.59 -7.89
CA ALA A 120 -0.02 5.13 -7.07
C ALA A 120 1.35 5.09 -7.77
N PHE A 121 1.66 4.03 -8.51
CA PHE A 121 2.88 3.99 -9.32
C PHE A 121 2.91 5.12 -10.35
N GLY A 122 1.78 5.41 -11.01
CA GLY A 122 1.65 6.56 -11.91
C GLY A 122 2.01 7.88 -11.21
N VAL A 123 1.46 8.11 -10.01
CA VAL A 123 1.77 9.29 -9.19
C VAL A 123 3.24 9.35 -8.79
N ILE A 124 3.85 8.24 -8.36
CA ILE A 124 5.27 8.21 -7.94
C ILE A 124 6.19 8.47 -9.14
N LYS A 125 5.85 7.91 -10.30
CA LYS A 125 6.60 8.05 -11.55
C LYS A 125 6.56 9.49 -12.08
N GLU A 126 5.41 10.16 -11.99
CA GLU A 126 5.17 11.47 -12.60
C GLU A 126 5.25 12.67 -11.63
N GLY A 127 4.81 12.50 -10.39
CA GLY A 127 4.47 13.59 -9.46
C GLY A 127 5.58 14.05 -8.52
N LEU A 128 6.71 13.34 -8.44
CA LEU A 128 7.75 13.59 -7.42
C LEU A 128 9.02 14.23 -8.01
N LYS A 129 8.86 15.38 -8.67
CA LYS A 129 9.98 16.21 -9.17
C LYS A 129 10.95 16.57 -8.03
N GLY A 130 12.25 16.47 -8.29
CA GLY A 130 13.31 16.78 -7.31
C GLY A 130 13.75 15.63 -6.40
N MET A 131 13.03 14.50 -6.39
CA MET A 131 13.45 13.31 -5.62
C MET A 131 14.41 12.44 -6.44
N ASN A 132 15.44 11.90 -5.78
CA ASN A 132 16.35 10.93 -6.39
C ASN A 132 15.70 9.53 -6.47
N GLY A 133 16.36 8.61 -7.18
CA GLY A 133 15.87 7.25 -7.38
C GLY A 133 15.67 6.46 -6.09
N TRP A 134 16.58 6.63 -5.11
CA TRP A 134 16.46 5.99 -3.79
C TRP A 134 15.20 6.39 -3.04
N GLN A 135 14.86 7.68 -3.04
CA GLN A 135 13.67 8.16 -2.34
C GLN A 135 12.38 7.70 -3.04
N ARG A 136 12.37 7.64 -4.37
CA ARG A 136 11.23 7.12 -5.14
C ARG A 136 11.01 5.62 -4.89
N LEU A 137 12.09 4.84 -4.81
CA LEU A 137 12.02 3.42 -4.47
C LEU A 137 11.54 3.18 -3.04
N ALA A 138 12.04 3.95 -2.07
CA ALA A 138 11.61 3.82 -0.68
C ALA A 138 10.09 4.06 -0.54
N ILE A 139 9.57 5.10 -1.20
CA ILE A 139 8.14 5.38 -1.25
C ILE A 139 7.34 4.24 -1.89
N LEU A 140 7.80 3.74 -3.04
CA LEU A 140 7.13 2.64 -3.73
C LEU A 140 7.09 1.39 -2.86
N ILE A 141 8.20 1.05 -2.20
CA ILE A 141 8.27 -0.10 -1.28
C ILE A 141 7.30 0.09 -0.11
N VAL A 142 7.31 1.25 0.53
CA VAL A 142 6.39 1.56 1.63
C VAL A 142 4.93 1.41 1.19
N PHE A 143 4.58 1.95 0.03
CA PHE A 143 3.20 1.93 -0.46
C PHE A 143 2.74 0.53 -0.90
N ILE A 144 3.59 -0.23 -1.59
CA ILE A 144 3.25 -1.62 -1.97
C ILE A 144 3.18 -2.52 -0.72
N THR A 145 4.02 -2.28 0.28
CA THR A 145 3.95 -2.96 1.58
C THR A 145 2.70 -2.55 2.36
N ALA A 146 2.26 -1.30 2.26
CA ALA A 146 1.00 -0.85 2.87
C ALA A 146 -0.21 -1.60 2.33
N ILE A 147 -0.22 -1.88 1.02
CA ILE A 147 -1.33 -2.53 0.35
C ILE A 147 -1.28 -4.07 0.52
N GLY A 148 -0.10 -4.68 0.37
CA GLY A 148 0.05 -6.15 0.40
C GLY A 148 0.49 -6.74 1.76
N GLY A 149 1.18 -5.94 2.59
CA GLY A 149 1.96 -6.41 3.74
C GLY A 149 1.16 -6.73 5.01
N LEU A 150 -0.16 -6.64 4.97
CA LEU A 150 -1.00 -7.00 6.12
C LEU A 150 -1.59 -8.41 6.03
N GLY A 151 -1.62 -8.99 4.82
CA GLY A 151 -2.35 -10.25 4.59
C GLY A 151 -1.54 -11.54 4.77
N TRP A 152 -0.22 -11.53 4.47
CA TRP A 152 0.55 -12.79 4.38
C TRP A 152 1.52 -13.03 5.53
N LYS A 153 2.38 -12.05 5.87
CA LYS A 153 3.48 -12.29 6.83
C LYS A 153 3.05 -12.32 8.31
N TRP A 154 1.90 -11.73 8.63
CA TRP A 154 1.38 -11.67 10.00
C TRP A 154 0.34 -12.78 10.27
N LEU A 155 -0.38 -13.22 9.23
CA LEU A 155 -1.41 -14.26 9.31
C LEU A 155 -0.82 -15.68 9.44
N ASP A 156 0.34 -15.94 8.83
CA ASP A 156 0.99 -17.26 8.89
C ASP A 156 1.80 -17.46 10.19
N ASN A 157 2.29 -16.37 10.80
CA ASN A 157 3.01 -16.39 12.08
C ASN A 157 2.09 -16.42 13.33
N GLN A 158 0.77 -16.35 13.15
CA GLN A 158 -0.21 -16.40 14.26
C GLN A 158 -1.30 -17.46 14.08
N LYS A 159 -0.98 -18.57 13.40
CA LYS A 159 -1.81 -19.78 13.47
C LYS A 159 -1.98 -20.33 14.91
N GLU A 160 -1.29 -19.76 15.90
CA GLU A 160 -1.30 -20.18 17.30
C GLU A 160 -1.96 -19.20 18.30
N ASN A 161 -2.27 -17.95 17.93
CA ASN A 161 -2.88 -16.98 18.86
C ASN A 161 -4.26 -16.51 18.39
N GLU A 162 -5.27 -16.69 19.25
CA GLU A 162 -6.67 -16.27 19.09
C GLU A 162 -6.85 -14.73 19.07
N GLU A 163 -5.89 -13.95 18.56
CA GLU A 163 -6.10 -12.51 18.39
C GLU A 163 -7.11 -12.29 17.23
N THR A 164 -8.27 -11.74 17.57
CA THR A 164 -9.31 -11.39 16.59
C THR A 164 -8.72 -10.55 15.46
N ASN A 165 -8.96 -10.93 14.20
CA ASN A 165 -8.39 -10.28 13.01
C ASN A 165 -8.60 -8.75 12.95
N ALA A 166 -9.64 -8.23 13.61
CA ALA A 166 -9.84 -6.79 13.81
C ALA A 166 -8.69 -6.10 14.56
N ALA A 167 -8.10 -6.75 15.57
CA ALA A 167 -6.94 -6.24 16.31
C ALA A 167 -5.64 -6.27 15.47
N LEU A 168 -5.59 -7.14 14.47
CA LEU A 168 -4.44 -7.25 13.55
C LEU A 168 -4.52 -6.14 12.51
N LEU A 169 -5.73 -5.92 11.99
CA LEU A 169 -6.05 -4.77 11.13
C LEU A 169 -5.79 -3.45 11.85
N SER A 170 -6.05 -3.33 13.16
CA SER A 170 -5.72 -2.10 13.89
C SER A 170 -4.22 -1.88 14.03
N LYS A 171 -3.44 -2.91 14.43
CA LYS A 171 -1.96 -2.84 14.50
C LYS A 171 -1.35 -2.47 13.15
N ALA A 172 -1.93 -3.01 12.09
CA ALA A 172 -1.58 -2.73 10.71
C ALA A 172 -1.84 -1.27 10.29
N ILE A 173 -3.00 -0.73 10.65
CA ILE A 173 -3.34 0.69 10.45
C ILE A 173 -2.34 1.59 11.18
N GLU A 174 -1.98 1.25 12.42
CA GLU A 174 -0.99 2.01 13.21
C GLU A 174 0.40 2.01 12.55
N ALA A 175 0.85 0.86 12.04
CA ALA A 175 2.11 0.77 11.31
C ALA A 175 2.10 1.66 10.05
N LEU A 176 0.96 1.71 9.35
CA LEU A 176 0.81 2.51 8.15
C LEU A 176 0.74 4.02 8.44
N ASP A 177 0.01 4.45 9.47
CA ASP A 177 -0.01 5.85 9.93
C ASP A 177 1.40 6.35 10.29
N ASN A 178 2.18 5.52 10.99
CA ASN A 178 3.58 5.84 11.29
C ASN A 178 4.43 5.98 10.03
N SER A 179 4.23 5.09 9.06
CA SER A 179 4.94 5.16 7.77
C SER A 179 4.56 6.42 6.97
N ASN A 180 3.28 6.79 6.96
CA ASN A 180 2.80 8.02 6.34
C ASN A 180 3.40 9.27 7.01
N LYS A 181 3.50 9.30 8.34
CA LYS A 181 4.18 10.39 9.07
C LYS A 181 5.65 10.51 8.66
N GLN A 182 6.35 9.39 8.52
CA GLN A 182 7.75 9.37 8.10
C GLN A 182 7.91 9.82 6.64
N ALA A 183 7.06 9.37 5.72
CA ALA A 183 7.07 9.84 4.34
C ALA A 183 6.82 11.37 4.28
N LEU A 184 5.95 11.91 5.13
CA LEU A 184 5.68 13.35 5.20
C LEU A 184 6.88 14.13 5.73
N SER A 185 7.61 13.61 6.72
CA SER A 185 8.83 14.27 7.20
C SER A 185 9.90 14.30 6.11
N LEU A 186 10.12 13.18 5.41
CA LEU A 186 11.05 13.09 4.29
C LEU A 186 10.69 14.07 3.17
N LEU A 187 9.40 14.21 2.84
CA LEU A 187 8.92 15.19 1.85
C LEU A 187 9.12 16.63 2.31
N LYS A 188 8.98 16.93 3.60
CA LYS A 188 9.23 18.28 4.13
C LYS A 188 10.72 18.64 4.14
N GLU A 189 11.57 17.67 4.44
CA GLU A 189 13.03 17.83 4.48
C GLU A 189 13.63 17.99 3.08
N ASN A 190 13.15 17.20 2.11
CA ASN A 190 13.73 17.13 0.77
C ASN A 190 12.91 17.83 -0.32
N GLY A 191 11.67 18.24 -0.02
CA GLY A 191 10.72 18.80 -0.99
C GLY A 191 10.69 20.32 -1.06
N LYS A 192 11.67 21.01 -0.48
CA LYS A 192 11.86 22.44 -0.74
C LYS A 192 12.48 22.60 -2.13
N PRO A 193 11.84 23.32 -3.07
CA PRO A 193 12.58 23.83 -4.22
C PRO A 193 13.61 24.84 -3.72
N GLU A 194 14.80 24.83 -4.35
CA GLU A 194 15.70 26.01 -4.32
C GLU A 194 14.99 27.25 -4.86
#